data_AF-A0A535MVS7-F1
#
_entry.id   AF-A0A535MVS7-F1
#
_cell.length_a   1.000
_cell.length_b   1.000
_cell.length_c   1.000
_cell.angle_alpha   90.00
_cell.angle_beta   90.00
_cell.angle_gamma   90.00
#
_symmetry.space_group_name_H-M   'P 1'
#
loop_
_entity.id
_entity.type
_entity.pdbx_description
1 polymer ?
#
loop_
_entity_poly.entity_id
_entity_poly.type
_entity_poly.pdbx_seq_one_letter_code
_entity_poly.pdbx_strand_id
1 'polypeptide(L)' 'MAQMTAKEVVDRYNHALGAKDFAAARGYLADDLRFQGPIDHFEKADDYVTAIARLYGMARGVDHQATIAEGAEVA' A
#
# COMPACT_ATOMS: atom_id res chain seq x y z
N MET A 1 7.71 -18.01 -14.26
CA MET A 1 6.74 -17.24 -13.47
C MET A 1 6.78 -15.82 -14.00
N ALA A 2 5.69 -15.27 -14.53
CA ALA A 2 5.69 -13.87 -14.96
C ALA A 2 5.91 -12.98 -13.72
N GLN A 3 6.97 -12.18 -13.73
CA GLN A 3 7.23 -11.19 -12.69
C GLN A 3 6.07 -10.17 -12.73
N MET A 4 5.34 -9.99 -11.63
CA MET A 4 4.32 -8.94 -11.56
C MET A 4 4.97 -7.59 -11.85
N THR A 5 4.33 -6.79 -12.68
CA THR A 5 4.77 -5.41 -12.93
C THR A 5 4.52 -4.55 -11.68
N ALA A 6 5.27 -3.46 -11.52
CA ALA A 6 5.09 -2.56 -10.37
C ALA A 6 3.64 -2.04 -10.27
N LYS A 7 3.02 -1.76 -11.42
CA LYS A 7 1.61 -1.37 -11.51
C LYS A 7 0.67 -2.43 -10.93
N GLU A 8 0.88 -3.71 -11.26
CA GLU A 8 0.04 -4.80 -10.76
C GLU A 8 0.20 -5.00 -9.24
N VAL A 9 1.40 -4.80 -8.71
CA VAL A 9 1.64 -4.86 -7.26
C VAL A 9 0.86 -3.75 -6.55
N VAL A 10 0.95 -2.51 -7.06
CA VAL A 10 0.26 -1.35 -6.47
C VAL A 10 -1.26 -1.45 -6.62
N ASP A 11 -1.76 -1.93 -7.76
CA ASP A 11 -3.20 -2.14 -7.96
C ASP A 11 -3.77 -3.15 -6.96
N ARG A 12 -3.12 -4.30 -6.80
CA ARG A 12 -3.53 -5.33 -5.83
C ARG A 12 -3.41 -4.86 -4.39
N TYR A 13 -2.35 -4.10 -4.07
CA TYR A 13 -2.19 -3.47 -2.77
C TYR A 13 -3.33 -2.48 -2.46
N ASN A 14 -3.67 -1.59 -3.41
CA ASN A 14 -4.78 -0.65 -3.25
C ASN A 14 -6.13 -1.36 -3.10
N HIS A 15 -6.35 -2.42 -3.88
CA HIS A 15 -7.57 -3.22 -3.77
C HIS A 15 -7.67 -3.90 -2.40
N ALA A 16 -6.59 -4.49 -1.89
CA ALA A 16 -6.53 -5.06 -0.55
C ALA A 16 -6.82 -4.01 0.53
N LEU A 17 -6.25 -2.80 0.42
CA LEU A 17 -6.55 -1.69 1.33
C LEU A 17 -8.01 -1.24 1.27
N GLY A 18 -8.59 -1.11 0.07
CA GLY A 18 -10.00 -0.74 -0.11
C GLY A 18 -10.96 -1.77 0.48
N ALA A 19 -10.60 -3.06 0.40
CA ALA A 19 -11.33 -4.17 1.02
C ALA A 19 -11.07 -4.31 2.54
N LYS A 20 -10.20 -3.48 3.13
CA LYS A 20 -9.70 -3.59 4.51
C LYS A 20 -9.00 -4.93 4.80
N ASP A 21 -8.47 -5.57 3.76
CA ASP A 21 -7.63 -6.77 3.86
C ASP A 21 -6.16 -6.38 4.05
N PHE A 22 -5.85 -5.95 5.28
CA PHE A 22 -4.50 -5.51 5.64
C PHE A 22 -3.48 -6.66 5.62
N ALA A 23 -3.93 -7.91 5.79
CA ALA A 23 -3.06 -9.08 5.71
C ALA A 23 -2.58 -9.31 4.28
N ALA A 24 -3.48 -9.22 3.30
CA ALA A 24 -3.12 -9.25 1.89
C ALA A 24 -2.23 -8.04 1.52
N ALA A 25 -2.58 -6.84 1.99
CA ALA A 25 -1.79 -5.63 1.73
C ALA A 25 -0.33 -5.77 2.22
N ARG A 26 -0.10 -6.35 3.41
CA ARG A 26 1.24 -6.63 3.95
C ARG A 26 2.06 -7.55 3.07
N GLY A 27 1.43 -8.50 2.37
CA GLY A 27 2.10 -9.42 1.45
C GLY A 27 2.64 -8.78 0.17
N TYR A 28 2.17 -7.57 -0.16
CA TYR A 28 2.67 -6.78 -1.30
C TYR A 28 3.76 -5.78 -0.92
N LEU A 29 4.07 -5.64 0.38
CA LEU A 29 5.10 -4.74 0.88
C LEU A 29 6.39 -5.52 1.16
N ALA A 30 7.52 -4.92 0.81
CA ALA A 30 8.84 -5.44 1.21
C ALA A 30 9.04 -5.28 2.72
N ASP A 31 9.77 -6.20 3.34
CA ASP A 31 10.05 -6.13 4.79
C ASP A 31 10.86 -4.89 5.17
N ASP A 32 11.75 -4.43 4.27
CA ASP A 32 12.58 -3.22 4.40
C ASP A 32 11.85 -1.97 3.87
N LEU A 33 10.52 -1.91 4.04
CA LEU A 33 9.73 -0.77 3.58
C LEU A 33 10.14 0.51 4.32
N ARG A 34 10.60 1.50 3.57
CA ARG A 34 10.72 2.87 4.05
C ARG A 34 9.56 3.72 3.57
N PHE A 35 8.64 4.05 4.47
CA PHE A 35 7.57 5.01 4.22
C PHE A 35 7.93 6.36 4.84
N GLN A 36 7.74 7.43 4.09
CA GLN A 36 7.96 8.79 4.57
C GLN A 36 6.74 9.64 4.22
N GLY A 37 5.86 9.81 5.21
CA GLY A 37 4.67 10.64 5.10
C GLY A 37 4.86 12.01 5.75
N PRO A 38 3.93 12.94 5.49
CA PRO A 38 3.94 14.25 6.12
C PRO A 38 3.59 14.22 7.61
N ILE A 39 3.01 13.12 8.10
CA ILE A 39 2.61 12.92 9.50
C ILE A 39 3.60 12.00 10.23
N ASP A 40 3.90 10.84 9.64
CA ASP A 40 4.77 9.81 10.23
C ASP A 40 5.72 9.22 9.19
N HIS A 41 6.81 8.64 9.68
CA HIS A 41 7.75 7.83 8.92
C HIS A 41 7.81 6.41 9.51
N PHE A 42 7.92 5.40 8.65
CA PHE A 42 8.02 4.01 9.05
C PHE A 42 9.18 3.35 8.30
N GLU A 43 9.95 2.53 9.00
CA GLU A 43 11.07 1.75 8.43
C GLU A 43 10.76 0.26 8.37
N LYS A 44 9.52 -0.13 8.72
CA LYS A 44 9.03 -1.50 8.71
C LYS A 44 7.63 -1.54 8.13
N ALA A 45 7.39 -2.54 7.28
CA ALA A 45 6.08 -2.74 6.67
C ALA A 45 4.98 -3.02 7.71
N ASP A 46 5.29 -3.72 8.81
CA ASP A 46 4.32 -4.04 9.86
C ASP A 46 3.84 -2.80 10.63
N ASP A 47 4.75 -1.88 10.94
CA ASP A 47 4.41 -0.61 11.61
C ASP A 47 3.55 0.26 10.69
N TYR A 48 3.90 0.33 9.40
CA TYR A 48 3.13 1.04 8.39
C TYR A 48 1.72 0.47 8.20
N VAL A 49 1.59 -0.85 8.07
CA VAL A 49 0.27 -1.51 7.93
C VAL A 49 -0.58 -1.32 9.17
N THR A 50 0.03 -1.35 10.37
CA THR A 50 -0.69 -1.09 11.63
C THR A 50 -1.22 0.35 11.68
N ALA A 51 -0.42 1.33 11.25
CA ALA A 51 -0.85 2.72 11.17
C ALA A 51 -1.97 2.93 10.13
N ILE A 52 -1.82 2.34 8.94
CA ILE A 52 -2.83 2.36 7.89
C ILE A 52 -4.14 1.73 8.35
N ALA A 53 -4.10 0.58 9.05
CA ALA A 53 -5.30 -0.08 9.54
C ALA A 53 -6.09 0.82 10.50
N ARG A 54 -5.40 1.60 11.34
CA ARG A 54 -6.03 2.59 12.22
C ARG A 54 -6.66 3.73 11.42
N LEU A 55 -5.95 4.25 10.42
CA LEU A 55 -6.43 5.33 9.55
C LEU A 55 -7.68 4.91 8.74
N TYR A 56 -7.65 3.72 8.14
CA TYR A 56 -8.77 3.16 7.37
C TYR A 56 -9.95 2.73 8.26
N GLY A 57 -9.72 2.53 9.56
CA GLY A 57 -10.80 2.42 10.55
C GLY A 57 -11.60 3.71 10.70
N MET A 58 -10.97 4.87 10.48
CA MET A 58 -11.60 6.19 10.55
C MET A 58 -12.11 6.68 9.19
N ALA A 59 -11.47 6.27 8.09
CA ALA A 59 -11.88 6.62 6.74
C ALA A 59 -13.19 5.93 6.35
N ARG A 60 -14.17 6.70 5.83
CA ARG A 60 -15.47 6.16 5.37
C ARG A 60 -15.37 5.38 4.06
N GLY A 61 -14.28 5.55 3.33
CA GLY A 61 -13.99 4.89 2.07
C GLY A 61 -12.74 5.49 1.45
N VAL A 62 -12.13 4.76 0.54
CA VAL A 62 -11.02 5.24 -0.29
C VAL A 62 -11.45 5.14 -1.73
N ASP A 63 -11.37 6.27 -2.42
CA ASP A 63 -11.67 6.35 -3.84
C ASP A 63 -10.35 6.59 -4.58
N HIS A 64 -9.95 5.62 -5.38
CA HIS A 64 -8.70 5.66 -6.12
C HIS A 64 -8.91 6.42 -7.44
N GLN A 65 -8.40 7.65 -7.51
CA GLN A 65 -8.67 8.57 -8.63
C GLN A 65 -7.79 8.31 -9.86
N ALA A 66 -6.52 7.97 -9.65
CA ALA A 66 -5.58 7.71 -10.74
C ALA A 66 -4.36 6.92 -10.23
N THR A 67 -3.87 5.99 -11.05
CA THR A 67 -2.56 5.35 -10.90
C THR A 67 -1.66 5.79 -12.05
N ILE A 68 -0.51 6.38 -11.76
CA ILE A 68 0.51 6.74 -12.75
C ILE A 68 1.66 5.75 -12.58
N ALA A 69 2.04 5.03 -13.64
CA ALA A 69 3.13 4.08 -13.60
C ALA A 69 4.20 4.44 -14.63
N GLU A 70 5.43 4.66 -14.16
CA GLU A 70 6.63 4.89 -14.98
C GLU A 70 7.67 3.81 -14.66
N GLY A 71 7.71 2.77 -15.50
CA GLY A 71 8.65 1.66 -15.33
C GLY A 71 8.43 0.89 -14.03
N ALA A 72 9.37 1.03 -13.08
CA ALA A 72 9.30 0.42 -11.75
C ALA A 72 8.66 1.33 -10.69
N GLU A 73 8.39 2.59 -11.04
CA GLU A 73 7.83 3.59 -10.15
C GLU A 73 6.32 3.73 -10.41
N VAL A 74 5.54 3.82 -9.34
CA VAL A 74 4.08 3.97 -9.41
C VAL A 74 3.62 4.97 -8.35
N ALA A 75 2.80 5.94 -8.77
CA ALA A 75 2.23 7.01 -7.95
C ALA A 75 0.70 7.00 -7.99
#